data_AF-A0A7G2C5T3-F1
#
_entry.id   AF-A0A7G2C5T3-F1
#
_cell.length_a   1.000
_cell.length_b   1.000
_cell.length_c   1.000
_cell.angle_alpha   90.00
_cell.angle_beta   90.00
_cell.angle_gamma   90.00
#
_symmetry.space_group_name_H-M   'P 1'
#
loop_
_entity.id
_entity.type
_entity.pdbx_description
1 polymer ?
#
loop_
_entity_poly.entity_id
_entity_poly.type
_entity_poly.pdbx_seq_one_letter_code
_entity_poly.pdbx_strand_id
1 'polypeptide(L)'
;MSVRSAAVLPKSIGEWRALLQTALNYPIETVWFPEHFYLQRFGDKKLSFHPKSYAVKPTVGSGSAVLILLSPPSAGSEVPDLCITLTERSNKVSTHKGQMSFPGGRIDPGETPVEAATREAEEEVGLLPCSYDVLGQLTTIASDHKNAPLTPVVAFTPEVATPHIASPDEVESIQYLHLSSLLLHSAETQCRMIRYKTTFSSTVPHYFPCCFTSDTQSRPATFPVASPIEKVPDDQEWDPLLVRDFPGKVVWGLTSFMLCELVARIAKALEEKGECSATAILRSTNLVARDPARQDDSA
;
A
#
# COMPACT_ATOMS: atom_id res chain seq x y z
N MET A 1 -8.02 17.14 18.30
CA MET A 1 -6.85 16.23 18.35
C MET A 1 -5.86 16.40 17.18
N SER A 2 -6.23 17.09 16.07
CA SER A 2 -5.45 17.16 14.82
C SER A 2 -4.08 17.88 14.88
N VAL A 3 -3.94 18.97 15.66
CA VAL A 3 -2.70 19.79 15.66
C VAL A 3 -1.51 19.13 16.40
N ARG A 4 -1.77 18.27 17.41
CA ARG A 4 -0.70 17.60 18.18
C ARG A 4 -0.04 16.44 17.41
N SER A 5 -0.75 15.81 16.48
CA SER A 5 -0.23 14.67 15.72
C SER A 5 0.64 15.10 14.52
N ALA A 6 0.42 16.29 13.95
CA ALA A 6 1.27 16.83 12.88
C ALA A 6 2.71 17.15 13.36
N ALA A 7 2.89 17.43 14.66
CA ALA A 7 4.21 17.71 15.25
C ALA A 7 5.14 16.48 15.31
N VAL A 8 4.61 15.29 15.03
CA VAL A 8 5.32 14.00 15.06
C VAL A 8 6.00 13.69 13.73
N LEU A 9 5.48 14.20 12.61
CA LEU A 9 6.07 13.91 11.30
C LEU A 9 7.32 14.78 11.07
N PRO A 10 8.27 14.30 10.25
CA PRO A 10 9.39 15.10 9.77
C PRO A 10 8.98 16.48 9.26
N LYS A 11 9.78 17.50 9.60
CA LYS A 11 9.55 18.92 9.28
C LYS A 11 10.30 19.37 8.03
N SER A 12 10.99 18.46 7.35
CA SER A 12 11.62 18.72 6.07
C SER A 12 11.72 17.45 5.22
N ILE A 13 11.89 17.65 3.90
CA ILE A 13 12.14 16.56 2.94
C ILE A 13 13.44 15.81 3.27
N GLY A 14 14.45 16.50 3.80
CA GLY A 14 15.69 15.87 4.28
C GLY A 14 15.48 14.98 5.50
N GLU A 15 14.67 15.42 6.48
CA GLU A 15 14.31 14.59 7.64
C GLU A 15 13.50 13.36 7.23
N TRP A 16 12.61 13.50 6.25
CA TRP A 16 11.88 12.37 5.65
C TRP A 16 12.82 11.34 5.03
N ARG A 17 13.79 11.79 4.20
CA ARG A 17 14.80 10.90 3.61
C ARG A 17 15.56 10.13 4.68
N ALA A 18 16.03 10.81 5.72
CA ALA A 18 16.76 10.19 6.82
C ALA A 18 15.89 9.18 7.59
N LEU A 19 14.62 9.52 7.86
CA LEU A 19 13.66 8.62 8.51
C LEU A 19 13.42 7.35 7.67
N LEU A 20 13.24 7.49 6.36
CA LEU A 20 13.06 6.36 5.45
C LEU A 20 14.30 5.44 5.43
N GLN A 21 15.50 6.01 5.34
CA GLN A 21 16.75 5.23 5.40
C GLN A 21 16.86 4.43 6.70
N THR A 22 16.57 5.07 7.85
CA THR A 22 16.54 4.37 9.14
C THR A 22 15.47 3.28 9.16
N ALA A 23 14.26 3.58 8.69
CA ALA A 23 13.14 2.64 8.67
C ALA A 23 13.45 1.37 7.86
N LEU A 24 14.11 1.52 6.70
CA LEU A 24 14.49 0.39 5.84
C LEU A 24 15.55 -0.52 6.45
N ASN A 25 16.33 -0.03 7.41
CA ASN A 25 17.33 -0.84 8.12
C ASN A 25 16.73 -1.75 9.21
N TYR A 26 15.48 -1.53 9.64
CA TYR A 26 14.86 -2.42 10.62
C TYR A 26 14.46 -3.75 9.98
N PRO A 27 14.97 -4.88 10.50
CA PRO A 27 14.51 -6.19 10.06
C PRO A 27 13.01 -6.37 10.38
N ILE A 28 12.25 -7.02 9.49
CA ILE A 28 10.80 -7.15 9.62
C ILE A 28 10.37 -7.83 10.93
N GLU A 29 11.17 -8.76 11.44
CA GLU A 29 10.96 -9.47 12.71
C GLU A 29 11.02 -8.55 13.94
N THR A 30 11.59 -7.35 13.80
CA THR A 30 11.67 -6.35 14.88
C THR A 30 10.56 -5.30 14.81
N VAL A 31 9.72 -5.37 13.77
CA VAL A 31 8.66 -4.41 13.48
C VAL A 31 7.35 -4.93 14.07
N TRP A 32 6.69 -4.08 14.85
CA TRP A 32 5.35 -4.36 15.35
C TRP A 32 4.30 -4.03 14.30
N PHE A 33 3.26 -4.86 14.22
CA PHE A 33 2.17 -4.71 13.28
C PHE A 33 0.82 -4.81 14.00
N PRO A 34 -0.11 -3.86 13.77
CA PRO A 34 -1.45 -3.91 14.35
C PRO A 34 -2.32 -5.00 13.69
N GLU A 35 -3.34 -5.49 14.41
CA GLU A 35 -4.17 -6.61 13.94
C GLU A 35 -4.84 -6.38 12.58
N HIS A 36 -5.20 -5.13 12.23
CA HIS A 36 -5.82 -4.81 10.94
C HIS A 36 -4.87 -4.87 9.74
N PHE A 37 -3.57 -5.11 9.94
CA PHE A 37 -2.59 -5.32 8.86
C PHE A 37 -2.48 -6.77 8.41
N TYR A 38 -3.20 -7.68 9.08
CA TYR A 38 -3.13 -9.10 8.79
C TYR A 38 -4.33 -9.55 7.95
N LEU A 39 -4.08 -10.56 7.13
CA LEU A 39 -5.16 -11.36 6.56
C LEU A 39 -5.85 -12.12 7.70
N GLN A 40 -7.16 -11.96 7.79
CA GLN A 40 -7.99 -12.69 8.75
C GLN A 40 -9.10 -13.43 8.01
N ARG A 41 -9.17 -14.74 8.20
CA ARG A 41 -10.29 -15.54 7.70
C ARG A 41 -11.54 -15.24 8.52
N PHE A 42 -12.68 -15.11 7.85
CA PHE A 42 -13.94 -14.85 8.54
C PHE A 42 -14.30 -15.99 9.51
N GLY A 43 -14.75 -15.64 10.72
CA GLY A 43 -15.10 -16.61 11.79
C GLY A 43 -13.90 -17.22 12.52
N ASP A 44 -12.67 -17.00 12.07
CA ASP A 44 -11.45 -17.41 12.76
C ASP A 44 -10.82 -16.20 13.48
N LYS A 45 -10.36 -16.40 14.72
CA LYS A 45 -9.53 -15.41 15.42
C LYS A 45 -8.06 -15.49 15.00
N LYS A 46 -7.70 -16.48 14.16
CA LYS A 46 -6.34 -16.70 13.69
C LYS A 46 -6.00 -15.76 12.53
N LEU A 47 -4.99 -14.92 12.76
CA LEU A 47 -4.32 -14.12 11.74
C LEU A 47 -3.45 -15.06 10.88
N SER A 48 -3.59 -15.03 9.56
CA SER A 48 -3.11 -16.11 8.68
C SER A 48 -2.28 -15.67 7.47
N PHE A 49 -2.03 -14.38 7.28
CA PHE A 49 -0.98 -13.91 6.36
C PHE A 49 -0.58 -12.48 6.73
N HIS A 50 0.74 -12.25 6.72
CA HIS A 50 1.43 -10.99 6.90
C HIS A 50 2.57 -10.99 5.85
N PRO A 51 3.16 -9.86 5.40
CA PRO A 51 4.43 -9.91 4.67
C PRO A 51 5.36 -10.92 5.36
N LYS A 52 5.75 -11.97 4.63
CA LYS A 52 6.29 -13.21 5.19
C LYS A 52 7.40 -12.89 6.19
N SER A 53 7.35 -13.53 7.36
CA SER A 53 8.32 -13.38 8.46
C SER A 53 9.74 -13.88 8.13
N TYR A 54 10.03 -14.13 6.86
CA TYR A 54 11.32 -14.60 6.38
C TYR A 54 11.57 -14.05 4.97
N ALA A 55 12.76 -13.49 4.76
CA ALA A 55 13.23 -13.09 3.45
C ALA A 55 13.36 -14.33 2.55
N VAL A 56 12.52 -14.43 1.51
CA VAL A 56 12.79 -15.33 0.39
C VAL A 56 13.97 -14.74 -0.36
N LYS A 57 15.10 -15.47 -0.47
CA LYS A 57 16.23 -15.01 -1.27
C LYS A 57 15.78 -14.93 -2.73
N PRO A 58 15.86 -13.76 -3.40
CA PRO A 58 15.62 -13.68 -4.82
C PRO A 58 16.62 -14.60 -5.54
N THR A 59 16.13 -15.51 -6.37
CA THR A 59 16.96 -16.20 -7.34
C THR A 59 17.09 -15.30 -8.57
N VAL A 60 18.31 -15.04 -9.02
CA VAL A 60 18.61 -14.20 -10.20
C VAL A 60 17.77 -14.69 -11.39
N GLY A 61 17.04 -13.78 -12.05
CA GLY A 61 16.17 -14.09 -13.19
C GLY A 61 14.85 -14.79 -12.84
N SER A 62 14.37 -14.71 -11.59
CA SER A 62 13.06 -15.25 -11.21
C SER A 62 12.32 -14.34 -10.24
N GLY A 63 11.03 -14.15 -10.49
CA GLY A 63 10.14 -13.30 -9.68
C GLY A 63 9.76 -12.01 -10.37
N SER A 64 9.27 -11.08 -9.56
CA SER A 64 8.84 -9.74 -9.95
C SER A 64 9.44 -8.71 -9.00
N ALA A 65 9.57 -7.49 -9.48
CA ALA A 65 9.99 -6.36 -8.65
C ALA A 65 9.11 -5.15 -8.94
N VAL A 66 8.90 -4.33 -7.92
CA VAL A 66 8.07 -3.12 -8.02
C VAL A 66 8.76 -1.93 -7.38
N LEU A 67 8.51 -0.74 -7.91
CA LEU A 67 9.06 0.52 -7.42
C LEU A 67 8.05 1.27 -6.54
N ILE A 68 8.37 1.44 -5.27
CA ILE A 68 7.66 2.31 -4.34
C ILE A 68 8.39 3.67 -4.34
N LEU A 69 7.98 4.57 -5.24
CA LEU A 69 8.54 5.92 -5.31
C LEU A 69 7.84 6.86 -4.31
N LEU A 70 8.61 7.48 -3.43
CA LEU A 70 8.18 8.57 -2.56
C LEU A 70 8.71 9.93 -3.06
N SER A 71 7.82 10.91 -3.19
CA SER A 71 8.16 12.29 -3.58
C SER A 71 7.30 13.30 -2.81
N PRO A 72 7.68 14.58 -2.70
CA PRO A 72 6.78 15.62 -2.20
C PRO A 72 5.50 15.73 -3.05
N PRO A 73 4.38 16.19 -2.47
CA PRO A 73 3.16 16.52 -3.22
C PRO A 73 3.36 17.72 -4.16
N SER A 74 2.60 17.76 -5.26
CA SER A 74 2.66 18.84 -6.27
C SER A 74 2.15 20.20 -5.78
N ALA A 75 1.30 20.21 -4.76
CA ALA A 75 0.84 21.43 -4.10
C ALA A 75 1.40 21.48 -2.67
N GLY A 76 1.97 22.62 -2.29
CA GLY A 76 2.56 22.83 -0.97
C GLY A 76 1.54 22.53 0.13
N SER A 77 1.84 21.54 0.97
CA SER A 77 1.17 21.37 2.25
C SER A 77 1.91 22.20 3.30
N GLU A 78 1.18 22.81 4.25
CA GLU A 78 1.79 23.51 5.39
C GLU A 78 2.71 22.59 6.22
N VAL A 79 2.58 21.28 6.05
CA VAL A 79 3.43 20.24 6.65
C VAL A 79 4.14 19.49 5.51
N PRO A 80 5.46 19.29 5.57
CA PRO A 80 6.14 18.48 4.58
C PRO A 80 5.62 17.04 4.65
N ASP A 81 5.06 16.58 3.54
CA ASP A 81 4.50 15.23 3.37
C ASP A 81 5.20 14.54 2.20
N LEU A 82 5.02 13.22 2.11
CA LEU A 82 5.42 12.42 0.96
C LEU A 82 4.21 11.75 0.35
N CYS A 83 4.20 11.68 -0.98
CA CYS A 83 3.24 10.95 -1.78
C CYS A 83 3.91 9.71 -2.37
N ILE A 84 3.18 8.62 -2.38
CA ILE A 84 3.55 7.36 -3.01
C ILE A 84 2.85 7.27 -4.35
N THR A 85 3.58 6.97 -5.42
CA THR A 85 3.02 6.77 -6.77
C THR A 85 2.54 5.33 -6.96
N LEU A 86 1.32 5.17 -7.49
CA LEU A 86 0.68 3.92 -7.85
C LEU A 86 0.13 3.99 -9.29
N THR A 87 -0.10 2.83 -9.89
CA THR A 87 -0.77 2.65 -11.18
C THR A 87 -2.07 1.89 -11.01
N GLU A 88 -3.10 2.29 -11.74
CA GLU A 88 -4.26 1.44 -12.02
C GLU A 88 -3.94 0.57 -13.22
N ARG A 89 -3.95 -0.75 -13.05
CA ARG A 89 -3.71 -1.68 -14.16
C ARG A 89 -4.83 -1.60 -15.19
N SER A 90 -4.48 -1.52 -16.47
CA SER A 90 -5.45 -1.43 -17.58
C SER A 90 -6.41 -2.62 -17.63
N ASN A 91 -7.50 -2.49 -18.37
CA ASN A 91 -8.39 -3.63 -18.63
C ASN A 91 -7.85 -4.61 -19.70
N LYS A 92 -6.76 -4.25 -20.37
CA LYS A 92 -6.15 -5.02 -21.46
C LYS A 92 -5.15 -6.07 -20.94
N VAL A 93 -4.58 -5.88 -19.75
CA VAL A 93 -3.64 -6.87 -19.18
C VAL A 93 -4.33 -8.19 -18.86
N SER A 94 -3.60 -9.30 -18.93
CA SER A 94 -4.16 -10.65 -18.72
C SER A 94 -4.60 -10.93 -17.28
N THR A 95 -4.02 -10.24 -16.29
CA THR A 95 -4.25 -10.49 -14.86
C THR A 95 -4.35 -9.20 -14.05
N HIS A 96 -5.11 -9.25 -12.95
CA HIS A 96 -5.23 -8.15 -11.98
C HIS A 96 -5.79 -6.83 -12.57
N LYS A 97 -6.66 -6.93 -13.59
CA LYS A 97 -7.31 -5.78 -14.25
C LYS A 97 -7.96 -4.84 -13.24
N GLY A 98 -7.73 -3.53 -13.40
CA GLY A 98 -8.29 -2.47 -12.54
C GLY A 98 -7.78 -2.44 -11.10
N GLN A 99 -6.80 -3.29 -10.75
CA GLN A 99 -6.21 -3.26 -9.40
C GLN A 99 -5.14 -2.18 -9.31
N MET A 100 -5.01 -1.58 -8.13
CA MET A 100 -3.90 -0.67 -7.82
C MET A 100 -2.61 -1.48 -7.57
N SER A 101 -1.54 -1.09 -8.25
CA SER A 101 -0.21 -1.66 -8.08
C SER A 101 0.84 -0.55 -8.03
N PHE A 102 2.02 -0.88 -7.51
CA PHE A 102 3.21 -0.09 -7.81
C PHE A 102 3.65 -0.36 -9.25
N PRO A 103 4.32 0.61 -9.92
CA PRO A 103 5.00 0.33 -11.17
C PRO A 103 5.94 -0.86 -11.01
N GLY A 104 5.92 -1.80 -11.96
CA GLY A 104 6.75 -2.99 -11.83
C GLY A 104 6.22 -4.22 -12.55
N GLY A 105 7.13 -5.16 -12.77
CA GLY A 105 6.87 -6.33 -13.59
C GLY A 105 7.82 -7.47 -13.28
N ARG A 106 8.12 -8.28 -14.29
CA ARG A 106 8.94 -9.48 -14.13
C ARG A 106 10.42 -9.11 -14.14
N ILE A 107 11.21 -9.86 -13.38
CA ILE A 107 12.67 -9.76 -13.43
C ILE A 107 13.14 -10.55 -14.64
N ASP A 108 13.82 -9.88 -15.58
CA ASP A 108 14.37 -10.53 -16.76
C ASP A 108 15.67 -11.28 -16.46
N PRO A 109 16.08 -12.25 -17.31
CA PRO A 109 17.32 -12.96 -17.13
C PRO A 109 18.53 -12.02 -17.07
N GLY A 110 19.23 -12.05 -15.93
CA GLY A 110 20.41 -11.21 -15.70
C GLY A 110 20.11 -9.91 -14.94
N GLU A 111 18.84 -9.57 -14.72
CA GLU A 111 18.47 -8.40 -13.92
C GLU A 111 18.49 -8.71 -12.41
N THR A 112 18.89 -7.72 -11.64
CA THR A 112 18.60 -7.58 -10.22
C THR A 112 17.16 -7.07 -10.03
N PRO A 113 16.56 -7.26 -8.85
CA PRO A 113 15.24 -6.67 -8.56
C PRO A 113 15.19 -5.15 -8.72
N VAL A 114 16.29 -4.45 -8.43
CA VAL A 114 16.38 -2.99 -8.58
C VAL A 114 16.32 -2.60 -10.05
N GLU A 115 17.12 -3.27 -10.90
CA GLU A 115 17.11 -3.03 -12.35
C GLU A 115 15.72 -3.27 -12.96
N ALA A 116 15.08 -4.39 -12.60
CA ALA A 116 13.74 -4.71 -13.07
C ALA A 116 12.70 -3.65 -12.63
N ALA A 117 12.66 -3.28 -11.34
CA ALA A 117 11.72 -2.27 -10.86
C ALA A 117 11.94 -0.90 -11.52
N THR A 118 13.20 -0.54 -11.76
CA THR A 118 13.58 0.72 -12.40
C THR A 118 13.21 0.74 -13.88
N ARG A 119 13.49 -0.33 -14.64
CA ARG A 119 13.09 -0.47 -16.05
C ARG A 119 11.58 -0.37 -16.20
N GLU A 120 10.84 -1.14 -15.40
CA GLU A 120 9.37 -1.19 -15.47
C GLU A 120 8.74 0.17 -15.10
N ALA A 121 9.31 0.90 -14.12
CA ALA A 121 8.84 2.24 -13.80
C ALA A 121 9.07 3.25 -14.94
N GLU A 122 10.16 3.09 -15.71
CA GLU A 122 10.39 3.89 -16.92
C GLU A 122 9.40 3.51 -18.03
N GLU A 123 9.21 2.21 -18.29
CA GLU A 123 8.35 1.68 -19.35
C GLU A 123 6.85 1.97 -19.10
N GLU A 124 6.37 1.81 -17.87
CA GLU A 124 4.97 1.99 -17.52
C GLU A 124 4.59 3.46 -17.30
N VAL A 125 5.43 4.21 -16.56
CA VAL A 125 5.09 5.55 -16.06
C VAL A 125 6.13 6.65 -16.35
N GLY A 126 7.12 6.37 -17.21
CA GLY A 126 8.08 7.37 -17.68
C GLY A 126 8.99 7.94 -16.60
N LEU A 127 9.14 7.23 -15.46
CA LEU A 127 9.99 7.66 -14.37
C LEU A 127 11.45 7.31 -14.67
N LEU A 128 12.23 8.32 -15.04
CA LEU A 128 13.63 8.14 -15.41
C LEU A 128 14.47 7.68 -14.20
N PRO A 129 15.39 6.71 -14.37
CA PRO A 129 16.25 6.21 -13.29
C PRO A 129 17.08 7.30 -12.59
N CYS A 130 17.40 8.39 -13.29
CA CYS A 130 18.19 9.50 -12.75
C CYS A 130 17.36 10.51 -11.94
N SER A 131 16.03 10.39 -11.88
CA SER A 131 15.15 11.35 -11.19
C SER A 131 14.87 10.99 -9.73
N TYR A 132 15.39 9.86 -9.24
CA TYR A 132 15.21 9.39 -7.86
C TYR A 132 16.42 8.55 -7.39
N ASP A 133 16.58 8.47 -6.07
CA ASP A 133 17.56 7.61 -5.42
C ASP A 133 16.88 6.34 -4.89
N VAL A 134 17.42 5.17 -5.19
CA VAL A 134 16.99 3.92 -4.53
C VAL A 134 17.54 3.90 -3.10
N LEU A 135 16.65 3.82 -2.12
CA LEU A 135 17.02 3.81 -0.70
C LEU A 135 17.23 2.41 -0.13
N GLY A 136 16.56 1.40 -0.70
CA GLY A 136 16.63 0.02 -0.22
C GLY A 136 15.47 -0.84 -0.70
N GLN A 137 15.28 -1.99 -0.07
CA GLN A 137 14.20 -2.93 -0.39
C GLN A 137 13.41 -3.27 0.88
N LEU A 138 12.11 -3.51 0.72
CA LEU A 138 11.29 -4.15 1.74
C LEU A 138 11.45 -5.68 1.66
N THR A 139 10.78 -6.40 2.55
CA THR A 139 10.82 -7.86 2.56
C THR A 139 10.26 -8.41 1.25
N THR A 140 11.01 -9.33 0.62
CA THR A 140 10.51 -10.06 -0.56
C THR A 140 9.37 -10.98 -0.13
N ILE A 141 8.19 -10.77 -0.72
CA ILE A 141 6.97 -11.52 -0.41
C ILE A 141 6.66 -12.52 -1.52
N ALA A 142 6.07 -13.66 -1.18
CA ALA A 142 5.60 -14.62 -2.17
C ALA A 142 4.16 -15.02 -1.83
N SER A 143 3.26 -14.98 -2.81
CA SER A 143 1.91 -15.54 -2.63
C SER A 143 2.00 -17.06 -2.51
N ASP A 144 1.30 -17.62 -1.52
CA ASP A 144 1.32 -19.07 -1.23
C ASP A 144 0.86 -19.95 -2.40
N HIS A 145 0.15 -19.39 -3.38
CA HIS A 145 -0.34 -20.13 -4.55
C HIS A 145 0.63 -20.19 -5.72
N LYS A 146 1.53 -19.22 -5.86
CA LYS A 146 2.36 -19.08 -7.07
C LYS A 146 3.85 -19.25 -6.83
N ASN A 147 4.30 -19.21 -5.57
CA ASN A 147 5.73 -19.25 -5.20
C ASN A 147 6.62 -18.27 -6.00
N ALA A 148 6.02 -17.23 -6.58
CA ALA A 148 6.73 -16.20 -7.32
C ALA A 148 7.14 -15.10 -6.31
N PRO A 149 8.46 -14.91 -6.05
CA PRO A 149 8.92 -13.85 -5.18
C PRO A 149 8.63 -12.49 -5.82
N LEU A 150 8.17 -11.54 -5.01
CA LEU A 150 7.93 -10.15 -5.35
C LEU A 150 8.78 -9.28 -4.43
N THR A 151 9.70 -8.52 -5.00
CA THR A 151 10.63 -7.66 -4.25
C THR A 151 10.21 -6.19 -4.35
N PRO A 152 9.84 -5.53 -3.24
CA PRO A 152 9.48 -4.11 -3.26
C PRO A 152 10.73 -3.25 -3.09
N VAL A 153 11.04 -2.43 -4.09
CA VAL A 153 12.17 -1.50 -4.10
C VAL A 153 11.67 -0.12 -3.70
N VAL A 154 12.28 0.49 -2.68
CA VAL A 154 11.88 1.80 -2.18
C VAL A 154 12.82 2.86 -2.73
N ALA A 155 12.23 3.85 -3.41
CA ALA A 155 12.94 4.96 -4.01
C ALA A 155 12.40 6.30 -3.49
N PHE A 156 13.24 7.32 -3.55
CA PHE A 156 12.93 8.64 -3.03
C PHE A 156 13.50 9.72 -3.94
N THR A 157 12.74 10.80 -4.12
CA THR A 157 13.23 12.03 -4.74
C THR A 157 12.84 13.23 -3.89
N PRO A 158 13.72 14.24 -3.74
CA PRO A 158 13.38 15.47 -3.04
C PRO A 158 12.52 16.42 -3.89
N GLU A 159 12.38 16.14 -5.18
CA GLU A 159 11.59 16.92 -6.13
C GLU A 159 10.21 16.29 -6.35
N VAL A 160 9.22 17.09 -6.71
CA VAL A 160 7.89 16.57 -7.08
C VAL A 160 8.03 15.64 -8.27
N ALA A 161 7.60 14.38 -8.13
CA ALA A 161 7.63 13.43 -9.23
C ALA A 161 6.53 13.75 -10.25
N THR A 162 6.87 13.69 -11.54
CA THR A 162 5.95 13.92 -12.66
C THR A 162 5.83 12.68 -13.55
N PRO A 163 5.31 11.55 -13.03
CA PRO A 163 5.05 10.37 -13.86
C PRO A 163 3.97 10.68 -14.90
N HIS A 164 4.03 10.02 -16.05
CA HIS A 164 3.02 10.07 -17.08
C HIS A 164 2.78 8.67 -17.63
N ILE A 165 1.58 8.39 -18.15
CA ILE A 165 1.26 7.06 -18.69
C ILE A 165 2.10 6.83 -19.95
N ALA A 166 3.20 6.07 -19.83
CA ALA A 166 4.08 5.72 -20.94
C ALA A 166 3.60 4.46 -21.66
N SER A 167 2.93 3.55 -20.94
CA SER A 167 2.29 2.35 -21.51
C SER A 167 0.77 2.33 -21.25
N PRO A 168 -0.05 2.90 -22.16
CA PRO A 168 -1.52 2.88 -22.05
C PRO A 168 -2.15 1.48 -22.17
N ASP A 169 -1.38 0.49 -22.64
CA ASP A 169 -1.84 -0.90 -22.67
C ASP A 169 -1.70 -1.58 -21.32
N GLU A 170 -0.90 -1.04 -20.40
CA GLU A 170 -0.65 -1.62 -19.07
C GLU A 170 -1.20 -0.75 -17.94
N VAL A 171 -1.20 0.57 -18.12
CA VAL A 171 -1.62 1.56 -17.13
C VAL A 171 -2.83 2.35 -17.63
N GLU A 172 -3.90 2.33 -16.84
CA GLU A 172 -5.13 3.11 -17.08
C GLU A 172 -5.02 4.52 -16.47
N SER A 173 -4.53 4.61 -15.24
CA SER A 173 -4.42 5.87 -14.50
C SER A 173 -3.26 5.83 -13.51
N ILE A 174 -2.75 7.00 -13.13
CA ILE A 174 -1.77 7.18 -12.06
C ILE A 174 -2.50 7.69 -10.82
N GLN A 175 -2.18 7.10 -9.67
CA GLN A 175 -2.86 7.32 -8.40
C GLN A 175 -1.84 7.59 -7.30
N TYR A 176 -2.25 8.27 -6.24
CA TYR A 176 -1.35 8.71 -5.17
C TYR A 176 -1.85 8.31 -3.78
N LEU A 177 -0.91 8.02 -2.88
CA LEU A 177 -1.17 7.87 -1.45
C LEU A 177 -0.30 8.82 -0.65
N HIS A 178 -0.92 9.62 0.21
CA HIS A 178 -0.21 10.49 1.14
C HIS A 178 0.26 9.71 2.36
N LEU A 179 1.55 9.79 2.66
CA LEU A 179 2.15 9.10 3.79
C LEU A 179 1.59 9.63 5.12
N SER A 180 1.38 10.94 5.23
CA SER A 180 0.71 11.54 6.38
C SER A 180 -0.74 11.03 6.58
N SER A 181 -1.46 10.70 5.50
CA SER A 181 -2.79 10.09 5.60
C SER A 181 -2.70 8.69 6.20
N LEU A 182 -1.76 7.88 5.72
CA LEU A 182 -1.55 6.52 6.24
C LEU A 182 -1.03 6.47 7.69
N LEU A 183 -0.31 7.50 8.14
CA LEU A 183 0.29 7.56 9.48
C LEU A 183 -0.54 8.34 10.50
N LEU A 184 -1.09 9.51 10.16
CA LEU A 184 -1.81 10.35 11.12
C LEU A 184 -3.31 10.12 11.12
N HIS A 185 -3.85 9.64 9.99
CA HIS A 185 -5.28 9.36 9.80
C HIS A 185 -5.48 7.87 9.55
N SER A 186 -4.62 7.00 10.11
CA SER A 186 -4.68 5.56 9.88
C SER A 186 -6.07 4.98 10.21
N ALA A 187 -6.71 5.49 11.27
CA ALA A 187 -8.04 5.06 11.70
C ALA A 187 -9.15 5.44 10.70
N GLU A 188 -8.88 6.35 9.77
CA GLU A 188 -9.84 6.84 8.77
C GLU A 188 -9.45 6.41 7.34
N THR A 189 -8.18 6.09 7.11
CA THR A 189 -7.61 5.80 5.78
C THR A 189 -7.25 4.35 5.56
N GLN A 190 -6.90 3.63 6.63
CA GLN A 190 -6.65 2.20 6.59
C GLN A 190 -7.93 1.48 7.02
N CYS A 191 -8.30 0.44 6.29
CA CYS A 191 -9.52 -0.33 6.43
C CYS A 191 -9.25 -1.82 6.34
N ARG A 192 -10.28 -2.62 6.63
CA ARG A 192 -10.32 -4.03 6.24
C ARG A 192 -11.29 -4.20 5.09
N MET A 193 -10.90 -4.90 4.03
CA MET A 193 -11.81 -5.24 2.93
C MET A 193 -12.31 -6.67 3.11
N ILE A 194 -13.62 -6.88 3.10
CA ILE A 194 -14.24 -8.21 3.00
C ILE A 194 -14.28 -8.62 1.53
N ARG A 195 -13.70 -9.79 1.20
CA ARG A 195 -13.94 -10.48 -0.07
C ARG A 195 -14.59 -11.84 0.16
N TYR A 196 -15.74 -12.07 -0.49
CA TYR A 196 -16.51 -13.32 -0.39
C TYR A 196 -16.04 -14.39 -1.38
N LYS A 197 -15.69 -14.00 -2.61
CA LYS A 197 -15.09 -14.89 -3.61
C LYS A 197 -13.60 -14.58 -3.71
N THR A 198 -12.76 -15.45 -3.17
CA THR A 198 -11.31 -15.33 -3.30
C THR A 198 -10.76 -16.45 -4.17
N THR A 199 -9.74 -16.18 -4.98
CA THR A 199 -9.02 -17.21 -5.75
C THR A 199 -8.24 -18.18 -4.86
N PHE A 200 -8.23 -17.97 -3.53
CA PHE A 200 -7.54 -18.79 -2.53
C PHE A 200 -8.31 -20.07 -2.14
N SER A 201 -9.24 -20.53 -2.98
CA SER A 201 -10.01 -21.79 -2.79
C SER A 201 -10.89 -21.84 -1.53
N SER A 202 -11.14 -20.73 -0.84
CA SER A 202 -12.02 -20.72 0.34
C SER A 202 -13.45 -20.30 -0.03
N THR A 203 -14.42 -21.09 0.41
CA THR A 203 -15.83 -20.69 0.49
C THR A 203 -16.10 -19.69 1.63
N VAL A 204 -15.07 -19.40 2.43
CA VAL A 204 -15.14 -18.50 3.58
C VAL A 204 -14.52 -17.15 3.21
N PRO A 205 -15.20 -16.02 3.51
CA PRO A 205 -14.67 -14.69 3.25
C PRO A 205 -13.36 -14.41 3.99
N HIS A 206 -12.59 -13.45 3.48
CA HIS A 206 -11.36 -12.98 4.14
C HIS A 206 -11.37 -11.46 4.28
N TYR A 207 -10.83 -10.98 5.40
CA TYR A 207 -10.46 -9.60 5.62
C TYR A 207 -9.05 -9.36 5.12
N PHE A 208 -8.89 -8.40 4.20
CA PHE A 208 -7.60 -7.92 3.74
C PHE A 208 -7.35 -6.52 4.30
N PRO A 209 -6.11 -6.13 4.63
CA PRO A 209 -5.82 -4.72 4.80
C PRO A 209 -6.12 -3.97 3.49
N CYS A 210 -6.70 -2.78 3.64
CA CYS A 210 -6.94 -1.87 2.53
C CYS A 210 -6.66 -0.43 2.91
N CYS A 211 -6.42 0.39 1.90
CA CYS A 211 -6.53 1.83 1.97
C CYS A 211 -7.06 2.34 0.63
N PHE A 212 -7.15 3.65 0.47
CA PHE A 212 -7.71 4.23 -0.73
C PHE A 212 -6.85 5.38 -1.24
N THR A 213 -6.70 5.45 -2.56
CA THR A 213 -5.87 6.44 -3.24
C THR A 213 -6.53 7.83 -3.31
N SER A 214 -5.79 8.78 -3.87
CA SER A 214 -6.28 10.03 -4.43
C SER A 214 -5.88 10.07 -5.91
N ASP A 215 -6.73 10.66 -6.74
CA ASP A 215 -6.42 10.96 -8.15
C ASP A 215 -5.50 12.17 -8.31
N THR A 216 -5.26 12.90 -7.22
CA THR A 216 -4.36 14.04 -7.15
C THR A 216 -3.24 13.81 -6.15
N GLN A 217 -2.08 14.40 -6.42
CA GLN A 217 -1.01 14.56 -5.41
C GLN A 217 -1.37 15.62 -4.35
N SER A 218 -2.54 16.25 -4.44
CA SER A 218 -3.06 17.17 -3.44
C SER A 218 -3.75 16.38 -2.33
N ARG A 219 -3.54 16.81 -1.09
CA ARG A 219 -4.11 16.12 0.07
C ARG A 219 -5.65 16.18 0.06
N PRO A 220 -6.37 15.05 0.24
CA PRO A 220 -7.84 15.07 0.34
C PRO A 220 -8.31 15.85 1.58
N ALA A 221 -9.36 16.65 1.41
CA ALA A 221 -9.89 17.51 2.48
C ALA A 221 -10.84 16.79 3.46
N THR A 222 -11.45 15.68 3.05
CA THR A 222 -12.47 14.97 3.84
C THR A 222 -12.38 13.46 3.64
N PHE A 223 -12.52 12.73 4.75
CA PHE A 223 -12.71 11.28 4.73
C PHE A 223 -14.20 10.96 4.64
N PRO A 224 -14.58 9.90 3.93
CA PRO A 224 -15.98 9.59 3.72
C PRO A 224 -16.67 9.11 5.00
N VAL A 225 -17.95 9.42 5.08
CA VAL A 225 -18.86 8.88 6.08
C VAL A 225 -19.52 7.64 5.48
N ALA A 226 -19.65 6.57 6.26
CA ALA A 226 -20.33 5.36 5.80
C ALA A 226 -21.77 5.66 5.36
N SER A 227 -22.12 5.24 4.14
CA SER A 227 -23.49 5.23 3.69
C SER A 227 -24.29 4.23 4.54
N PRO A 228 -25.46 4.58 5.10
CA PRO A 228 -26.31 3.61 5.79
C PRO A 228 -26.84 2.59 4.76
N ILE A 229 -26.46 1.33 4.93
CA ILE A 229 -26.92 0.20 4.11
C ILE A 229 -27.37 -0.94 5.02
N GLU A 230 -28.28 -1.77 4.52
CA GLU A 230 -28.79 -2.95 5.22
C GLU A 230 -27.64 -3.86 5.67
N LYS A 231 -27.59 -4.14 6.98
CA LYS A 231 -26.59 -5.01 7.59
C LYS A 231 -26.71 -6.41 6.99
N VAL A 232 -25.58 -6.97 6.55
CA VAL A 232 -25.53 -8.35 6.06
C VAL A 232 -25.22 -9.25 7.28
N PRO A 233 -25.98 -10.34 7.52
CA PRO A 233 -25.81 -11.18 8.71
C PRO A 233 -24.38 -11.72 8.90
N ASP A 234 -23.67 -11.92 7.80
CA ASP A 234 -22.30 -12.44 7.77
C ASP A 234 -21.23 -11.36 7.92
N ASP A 235 -21.56 -10.14 8.35
CA ASP A 235 -20.60 -9.03 8.46
C ASP A 235 -20.28 -8.68 9.92
N GLN A 236 -20.55 -9.58 10.88
CA GLN A 236 -20.21 -9.39 12.31
C GLN A 236 -20.64 -8.01 12.88
N GLU A 237 -21.77 -7.48 12.40
CA GLU A 237 -22.33 -6.18 12.79
C GLU A 237 -21.55 -4.93 12.37
N TRP A 238 -20.45 -5.07 11.60
CA TRP A 238 -19.69 -3.94 11.06
C TRP A 238 -20.56 -3.09 10.12
N ASP A 239 -20.38 -1.76 10.14
CA ASP A 239 -21.00 -0.85 9.18
C ASP A 239 -20.15 -0.85 7.89
N PRO A 240 -20.64 -1.48 6.80
CA PRO A 240 -19.83 -1.71 5.61
C PRO A 240 -19.73 -0.42 4.79
N LEU A 241 -18.50 0.02 4.51
CA LEU A 241 -18.22 0.97 3.45
C LEU A 241 -18.29 0.24 2.11
N LEU A 242 -19.02 0.78 1.15
CA LEU A 242 -18.85 0.33 -0.23
C LEU A 242 -17.64 1.02 -0.85
N VAL A 243 -16.96 0.35 -1.78
CA VAL A 243 -15.85 0.97 -2.53
C VAL A 243 -16.27 2.29 -3.18
N ARG A 244 -17.54 2.44 -3.59
CA ARG A 244 -18.10 3.67 -4.15
C ARG A 244 -18.28 4.81 -3.14
N ASP A 245 -18.26 4.51 -1.85
CA ASP A 245 -18.39 5.52 -0.79
C ASP A 245 -17.04 6.23 -0.54
N PHE A 246 -15.95 5.79 -1.19
CA PHE A 246 -14.64 6.43 -1.09
C PHE A 246 -14.28 7.17 -2.39
N PRO A 247 -13.79 8.42 -2.35
CA PRO A 247 -13.46 9.20 -3.56
C PRO A 247 -12.28 8.62 -4.38
N GLY A 248 -11.47 7.79 -3.75
CA GLY A 248 -10.30 7.11 -4.30
C GLY A 248 -10.49 5.65 -4.70
N LYS A 249 -9.46 5.08 -5.34
CA LYS A 249 -9.43 3.67 -5.72
C LYS A 249 -8.95 2.80 -4.56
N VAL A 250 -9.54 1.63 -4.38
CA VAL A 250 -9.15 0.69 -3.32
C VAL A 250 -7.79 0.05 -3.62
N VAL A 251 -6.89 0.13 -2.63
CA VAL A 251 -5.61 -0.58 -2.62
C VAL A 251 -5.74 -1.75 -1.65
N TRP A 252 -5.45 -2.96 -2.11
CA TRP A 252 -5.58 -4.18 -1.32
C TRP A 252 -4.61 -5.27 -1.84
N GLY A 253 -4.61 -6.44 -1.21
CA GLY A 253 -3.77 -7.56 -1.63
C GLY A 253 -2.29 -7.31 -1.37
N LEU A 254 -1.39 -7.81 -2.23
CA LEU A 254 0.06 -7.67 -2.05
C LEU A 254 0.49 -6.20 -1.98
N THR A 255 -0.13 -5.31 -2.77
CA THR A 255 0.13 -3.86 -2.73
C THR A 255 -0.10 -3.29 -1.32
N SER A 256 -1.22 -3.64 -0.69
CA SER A 256 -1.50 -3.19 0.68
C SER A 256 -0.56 -3.80 1.71
N PHE A 257 -0.13 -5.06 1.56
CA PHE A 257 0.84 -5.65 2.49
C PHE A 257 2.20 -4.96 2.44
N MET A 258 2.67 -4.59 1.24
CA MET A 258 3.90 -3.81 1.08
C MET A 258 3.78 -2.42 1.72
N LEU A 259 2.62 -1.76 1.57
CA LEU A 259 2.33 -0.49 2.25
C LEU A 259 2.32 -0.65 3.78
N CYS A 260 1.67 -1.69 4.30
CA CYS A 260 1.65 -2.03 5.73
C CYS A 260 3.05 -2.21 6.29
N GLU A 261 3.95 -2.90 5.57
CA GLU A 261 5.36 -3.04 5.96
C GLU A 261 6.08 -1.69 6.01
N LEU A 262 5.95 -0.88 4.95
CA LEU A 262 6.59 0.42 4.88
C LEU A 262 6.17 1.32 6.06
N VAL A 263 4.86 1.47 6.29
CA VAL A 263 4.36 2.36 7.35
C VAL A 263 4.66 1.83 8.75
N ALA A 264 4.73 0.52 8.95
CA ALA A 264 5.12 -0.08 10.23
C ALA A 264 6.61 0.15 10.54
N ARG A 265 7.49 0.01 9.55
CA ARG A 265 8.92 0.35 9.68
C ARG A 265 9.12 1.84 9.99
N ILE A 266 8.37 2.72 9.34
CA ILE A 266 8.40 4.16 9.61
C ILE A 266 7.89 4.45 11.02
N ALA A 267 6.79 3.82 11.44
CA ALA A 267 6.24 3.99 12.78
C ALA A 267 7.23 3.57 13.87
N LYS A 268 7.93 2.45 13.68
CA LYS A 268 9.03 2.02 14.55
C LYS A 268 10.15 3.06 14.59
N ALA A 269 10.56 3.59 13.44
CA ALA A 269 11.60 4.61 13.38
C ALA A 269 11.23 5.90 14.13
N LEU A 270 9.97 6.33 14.06
CA LEU A 270 9.44 7.47 14.83
C LEU A 270 9.40 7.16 16.34
N GLU A 271 9.03 5.94 16.72
CA GLU A 271 8.98 5.49 18.11
C GLU A 271 10.37 5.44 18.76
N GLU A 272 11.37 4.92 18.06
CA GLU A 272 12.75 4.87 18.56
C GLU A 272 13.42 6.25 18.67
N LYS A 273 12.95 7.25 17.89
CA LYS A 273 13.34 8.65 18.07
C LYS A 273 12.65 9.34 19.25
N GLY A 274 11.68 8.68 19.89
CA GLY A 274 10.87 9.25 20.97
C GLY A 274 9.84 10.28 20.47
N GLU A 275 9.51 10.27 19.18
CA GLU A 275 8.61 11.26 18.56
C GLU A 275 7.13 10.88 18.78
N CYS A 276 6.79 9.59 18.70
CA CYS A 276 5.44 9.07 18.99
C CYS A 276 5.43 7.54 19.11
N SER A 277 4.46 6.96 19.84
CA SER A 277 4.32 5.49 19.84
C SER A 277 3.71 4.98 18.54
N ALA A 278 4.21 3.84 18.03
CA ALA A 278 3.68 3.18 16.84
C ALA A 278 2.18 2.86 16.98
N THR A 279 1.74 2.49 18.19
CA THR A 279 0.32 2.24 18.51
C THR A 279 -0.57 3.47 18.40
N ALA A 280 0.01 4.67 18.58
CA ALA A 280 -0.72 5.92 18.53
C ALA A 280 -0.95 6.42 17.10
N ILE A 281 -0.07 6.07 16.15
CA ILE A 281 -0.16 6.44 14.74
C ILE A 281 -0.77 5.34 13.86
N LEU A 282 -0.54 4.05 14.15
CA LEU A 282 -1.13 2.93 13.40
C LEU A 282 -2.36 2.37 14.13
N ARG A 283 -3.31 3.26 14.44
CA ARG A 283 -4.56 2.88 15.11
C ARG A 283 -5.43 2.03 14.19
N SER A 284 -6.07 1.03 14.78
CA SER A 284 -7.12 0.28 14.08
C SER A 284 -8.27 1.19 13.73
N THR A 285 -8.81 0.98 12.54
CA THR A 285 -10.12 1.52 12.17
C THR A 285 -11.23 0.56 12.59
N ASN A 286 -12.45 1.07 12.62
CA ASN A 286 -13.68 0.28 12.59
C ASN A 286 -14.29 0.21 11.18
N LEU A 287 -13.64 0.82 10.18
CA LEU A 287 -14.11 0.85 8.81
C LEU A 287 -13.79 -0.46 8.10
N VAL A 288 -14.84 -1.07 7.56
CA VAL A 288 -14.74 -2.29 6.76
C VAL A 288 -15.27 -2.01 5.37
N ALA A 289 -14.40 -2.04 4.37
CA ALA A 289 -14.77 -1.94 2.97
C ALA A 289 -15.36 -3.26 2.47
N ARG A 290 -16.33 -3.19 1.56
CA ARG A 290 -16.95 -4.35 0.92
C ARG A 290 -16.66 -4.34 -0.58
N ASP A 291 -16.12 -5.45 -1.08
CA ASP A 291 -16.07 -5.71 -2.50
C ASP A 291 -17.51 -5.90 -3.04
N PRO A 292 -17.95 -5.17 -4.08
CA PRO A 292 -19.32 -5.25 -4.60
C PRO A 292 -19.76 -6.65 -5.06
N ALA A 293 -18.86 -7.61 -5.24
CA ALA A 293 -19.15 -8.94 -5.76
C ALA A 293 -19.73 -9.95 -4.73
N ARG A 294 -20.78 -9.58 -3.99
CA ARG A 294 -21.78 -10.58 -3.55
C ARG A 294 -22.90 -10.60 -4.60
N GLN A 295 -22.57 -11.08 -5.80
CA GLN A 295 -23.63 -11.59 -6.68
C GLN A 295 -24.02 -12.93 -6.11
N ASP A 296 -25.12 -12.94 -5.38
CA ASP A 296 -25.83 -14.18 -5.06
C ASP A 296 -26.08 -14.89 -6.40
N ASP A 297 -25.48 -16.06 -6.58
CA ASP A 297 -25.86 -16.98 -7.65
C ASP A 297 -27.24 -17.56 -7.26
N SER A 298 -28.27 -16.72 -7.39
CA SER A 298 -29.67 -17.12 -7.43
C SER A 298 -30.28 -16.55 -8.70
N ALA A 299 -29.90 -17.16 -9.82
CA ALA A 299 -30.69 -17.33 -11.04
C ALA A 299 -30.35 -18.69 -11.64
#